data_AF-A0A1Y6M503-F1
#
_entry.id   AF-A0A1Y6M503-F1
#
_cell.length_a   1.000
_cell.length_b   1.000
_cell.length_c   1.000
_cell.angle_alpha   90.00
_cell.angle_beta   90.00
_cell.angle_gamma   90.00
#
_symmetry.space_group_name_H-M   'P 1'
#
loop_
_entity.id
_entity.type
_entity.pdbx_description
1 polymer ?
#
loop_
_entity_poly.entity_id
_entity_poly.type
_entity_poly.pdbx_seq_one_letter_code
_entity_poly.pdbx_strand_id
1 'polypeptide(L)'
;MLKISLISVLMLGSLQVFAEKPMDNAITAMCDNLKKCTIEHLGKKQKINDKEKSLIITAFDKKCDSMKSHYHHYIEHNPDIHDDAVTCIQRLSKASCDDLLNDKENANCLIFTKDK
;
A
#
# COMPACT_ATOMS: atom_id res chain seq x y z
N MET A 1 27.60 -41.30 -34.27
CA MET A 1 26.38 -40.54 -33.89
C MET A 1 25.61 -41.47 -32.96
N LEU A 2 25.32 -41.21 -31.69
CA LEU A 2 24.57 -40.12 -31.07
C LEU A 2 24.89 -40.16 -29.55
N LYS A 3 25.75 -39.27 -29.06
CA LYS A 3 25.42 -38.18 -28.11
C LYS A 3 24.59 -38.59 -26.87
N ILE A 4 25.33 -38.87 -25.79
CA ILE A 4 25.13 -38.40 -24.40
C ILE A 4 23.70 -37.91 -24.09
N SER A 5 22.93 -38.70 -23.33
CA SER A 5 21.77 -38.19 -22.60
C SER A 5 21.72 -38.85 -21.23
N LEU A 6 22.48 -38.28 -20.31
CA LEU A 6 22.32 -38.53 -18.88
C LEU A 6 22.48 -37.18 -18.17
N ILE A 7 21.50 -36.90 -17.32
CA ILE A 7 21.47 -35.84 -16.30
C ILE A 7 21.03 -34.47 -16.83
N SER A 8 19.71 -34.28 -16.86
CA SER A 8 19.08 -32.97 -16.70
C SER A 8 18.06 -33.06 -15.58
N VAL A 9 18.54 -33.34 -14.37
CA VAL A 9 17.83 -33.10 -13.12
C VAL A 9 18.54 -31.93 -12.47
N LEU A 10 18.17 -30.70 -12.82
CA LEU A 10 18.57 -29.53 -12.04
C LEU A 10 17.47 -28.48 -12.08
N MET A 11 16.91 -28.28 -10.89
CA MET A 11 16.37 -27.03 -10.39
C MET A 11 15.06 -26.55 -11.02
N LEU A 12 13.98 -27.27 -10.74
CA LEU A 12 12.75 -26.60 -10.30
C LEU A 12 13.01 -26.06 -8.89
N GLY A 13 13.91 -25.07 -8.81
CA GLY A 13 14.01 -24.21 -7.65
C GLY A 13 12.67 -23.52 -7.55
N SER A 14 11.89 -23.92 -6.55
CA SER A 14 10.70 -23.26 -6.09
C SER A 14 11.02 -21.79 -5.89
N LEU A 15 10.80 -20.99 -6.94
CA LEU A 15 10.53 -19.58 -6.81
C LEU A 15 9.23 -19.51 -6.01
N GLN A 16 9.38 -19.61 -4.70
CA GLN A 16 8.44 -19.01 -3.76
C GLN A 16 8.54 -17.51 -4.03
N VAL A 17 7.91 -17.08 -5.13
CA VAL A 17 7.43 -15.73 -5.26
C VAL A 17 6.53 -15.60 -4.06
N PHE A 18 7.04 -14.98 -2.99
CA PHE A 18 6.20 -14.49 -1.92
C PHE A 18 5.12 -13.71 -2.65
N ALA A 19 3.90 -14.27 -2.68
CA ALA A 19 2.77 -13.62 -3.31
C ALA A 19 2.50 -12.39 -2.45
N GLU A 20 3.21 -11.31 -2.77
CA GLU A 20 3.05 -10.02 -2.15
C GLU A 20 1.59 -9.66 -2.38
N LYS A 21 0.83 -9.56 -1.28
CA LYS A 21 -0.62 -9.41 -1.37
C LYS A 21 -0.90 -8.07 -2.06
N PRO A 22 -1.66 -8.03 -3.17
CA PRO A 22 -1.89 -6.80 -3.92
C PRO A 22 -2.35 -5.63 -3.06
N MET A 23 -3.09 -5.91 -1.98
CA MET A 23 -3.49 -4.88 -1.03
C MET A 23 -2.35 -4.36 -0.16
N ASP A 24 -1.47 -5.21 0.37
CA ASP A 24 -0.34 -4.75 1.19
C ASP A 24 0.54 -3.77 0.40
N ASN A 25 0.72 -4.02 -0.89
CA ASN A 25 1.42 -3.14 -1.82
C ASN A 25 0.66 -1.84 -2.04
N ALA A 26 -0.65 -1.91 -2.28
CA ALA A 26 -1.49 -0.73 -2.46
C ALA A 26 -1.45 0.16 -1.20
N ILE A 27 -1.60 -0.42 -0.01
CA ILE A 27 -1.55 0.28 1.28
C ILE A 27 -0.18 0.92 1.48
N THR A 28 0.91 0.19 1.23
CA THR A 28 2.27 0.72 1.38
C THR A 28 2.48 1.92 0.46
N ALA A 29 2.12 1.80 -0.82
CA ALA A 29 2.26 2.88 -1.79
C ALA A 29 1.42 4.11 -1.41
N MET A 30 0.19 3.91 -0.92
CA MET A 30 -0.66 5.01 -0.45
C MET A 30 -0.03 5.72 0.75
N CYS A 31 0.46 4.95 1.70
CA CYS A 31 1.10 5.45 2.90
C CYS A 31 2.36 6.26 2.61
N ASP A 32 3.20 5.81 1.68
CA ASP A 32 4.39 6.55 1.28
C ASP A 32 4.03 7.86 0.58
N ASN A 33 2.97 7.87 -0.24
CA ASN A 33 2.48 9.09 -0.87
C ASN A 33 1.97 10.09 0.19
N LEU A 34 1.15 9.64 1.14
CA LEU A 34 0.64 10.48 2.24
C LEU A 34 1.75 11.03 3.13
N LYS A 35 2.75 10.20 3.45
CA LYS A 35 3.93 10.58 4.24
C LYS A 35 4.72 11.68 3.52
N LYS A 36 5.01 11.49 2.22
CA LYS A 36 5.65 12.50 1.37
C LYS A 36 4.86 13.81 1.35
N CYS A 37 3.56 13.74 1.07
CA CYS A 37 2.70 14.92 0.98
C CYS A 37 2.62 15.67 2.31
N THR A 38 2.55 14.96 3.44
CA THR A 38 2.53 15.57 4.77
C THR A 38 3.83 16.32 5.05
N ILE A 39 4.99 15.71 4.77
CA ILE A 39 6.30 16.35 4.99
C ILE A 39 6.45 17.58 4.10
N GLU A 40 6.04 17.49 2.83
CA GLU A 40 6.10 18.62 1.89
C GLU A 40 5.21 19.78 2.35
N HIS A 41 3.96 19.49 2.74
CA HIS A 41 3.01 20.50 3.22
C HIS A 41 3.47 21.19 4.49
N LEU A 42 3.94 20.41 5.47
CA LEU A 42 4.49 20.96 6.69
C LEU A 42 5.77 21.76 6.41
N GLY A 43 6.61 21.32 5.47
CA GLY A 43 7.83 22.00 5.06
C GLY A 43 7.57 23.36 4.40
N LYS A 44 6.44 23.50 3.70
CA LYS A 44 5.95 24.78 3.15
C LYS A 44 5.48 25.75 4.25
N LYS A 45 4.97 25.23 5.38
CA LYS A 45 4.44 26.04 6.49
C LYS A 45 5.49 26.38 7.56
N GLN A 46 6.42 25.48 7.81
CA GLN A 46 7.45 25.63 8.84
C GLN A 46 8.70 24.82 8.49
N LYS A 47 9.87 25.24 8.98
CA LYS A 47 11.07 24.40 8.93
C LYS A 47 10.88 23.21 9.85
N ILE A 48 10.84 22.01 9.26
CA ILE A 48 10.82 20.75 10.00
C ILE A 48 12.24 20.21 10.09
N ASN A 49 12.71 19.97 11.31
CA ASN A 49 14.00 19.33 11.52
C ASN A 49 13.90 17.80 11.33
N ASP A 50 15.03 17.11 11.28
CA ASP A 50 15.05 15.68 10.97
C ASP A 50 14.44 14.80 12.06
N LYS A 51 14.47 15.27 13.32
CA LYS A 51 13.80 14.58 14.44
C LYS A 51 12.28 14.62 14.27
N GLU A 52 11.73 15.77 13.91
CA GLU A 52 10.29 15.95 13.65
C GLU A 52 9.84 15.14 12.42
N LYS A 53 10.63 15.15 11.33
CA LYS A 53 10.37 14.28 10.17
C LYS A 53 10.33 12.80 10.57
N SER A 54 11.31 12.34 11.36
CA SER A 54 11.37 10.96 11.82
C SER A 54 10.15 10.56 12.66
N LEU A 55 9.65 11.46 13.52
CA LEU A 55 8.43 11.24 14.29
C LEU A 55 7.20 11.11 13.38
N ILE A 56 7.08 11.97 12.36
CA ILE A 56 5.99 11.90 11.37
C ILE A 56 6.05 10.56 10.62
N ILE A 57 7.23 10.20 10.10
CA ILE A 57 7.43 8.95 9.35
C ILE A 57 7.01 7.75 10.21
N THR A 58 7.50 7.67 11.45
CA THR A 58 7.20 6.58 12.38
C THR A 58 5.70 6.50 12.71
N ALA A 59 5.02 7.65 12.86
CA ALA A 59 3.58 7.68 13.11
C ALA A 59 2.79 7.15 11.91
N PHE A 60 3.19 7.50 10.69
CA PHE A 60 2.61 6.94 9.47
C PHE A 60 2.85 5.45 9.38
N ASP A 61 4.08 4.97 9.56
CA ASP A 61 4.41 3.53 9.48
C ASP A 61 3.52 2.69 10.40
N LYS A 62 3.38 3.10 11.67
CA LYS A 62 2.48 2.42 12.63
C LYS A 62 1.02 2.40 12.17
N LYS A 63 0.53 3.51 11.61
CA LYS A 63 -0.85 3.61 11.12
C LYS A 63 -1.07 2.74 9.88
N CYS A 64 -0.07 2.65 9.02
CA CYS A 64 -0.08 1.82 7.82
C CYS A 64 -0.06 0.33 8.15
N ASP A 65 0.76 -0.09 9.11
CA ASP A 65 0.76 -1.47 9.60
C ASP A 65 -0.57 -1.86 10.23
N SER A 66 -1.16 -0.96 11.02
CA SER A 66 -2.51 -1.16 11.57
C SER A 66 -3.56 -1.28 10.46
N MET A 67 -3.45 -0.49 9.39
CA MET A 67 -4.39 -0.55 8.27
C MET A 67 -4.27 -1.87 7.49
N LYS A 68 -3.05 -2.37 7.25
CA LYS A 68 -2.82 -3.70 6.65
C LYS A 68 -3.46 -4.80 7.50
N SER A 69 -3.24 -4.76 8.82
CA SER A 69 -3.81 -5.74 9.75
C SER A 69 -5.34 -5.73 9.75
N HIS A 70 -5.95 -4.54 9.80
CA HIS A 70 -7.41 -4.40 9.74
C HIS A 70 -7.98 -4.88 8.41
N TYR A 71 -7.31 -4.55 7.29
CA TYR A 71 -7.75 -5.00 5.98
C TYR A 71 -7.73 -6.52 5.87
N HIS A 72 -6.64 -7.17 6.29
CA HIS A 72 -6.54 -8.63 6.27
C HIS A 72 -7.72 -9.27 7.01
N HIS A 73 -8.02 -8.79 8.22
CA HIS A 73 -9.16 -9.29 8.98
C HIS A 73 -10.50 -9.01 8.29
N TYR A 74 -10.69 -7.82 7.70
CA TYR A 74 -11.96 -7.44 7.08
C TYR A 74 -12.26 -8.21 5.79
N ILE A 75 -11.25 -8.41 4.93
CA ILE A 75 -11.40 -9.09 3.64
C ILE A 75 -11.52 -10.60 3.76
N GLU A 76 -10.91 -11.21 4.78
CA GLU A 76 -11.18 -12.62 5.12
C GLU A 76 -12.67 -12.90 5.31
N HIS A 77 -13.44 -11.89 5.76
CA HIS A 77 -14.88 -11.98 5.98
C HIS A 77 -15.72 -11.34 4.85
N ASN A 78 -15.09 -10.63 3.90
CA ASN A 78 -15.75 -9.91 2.80
C ASN A 78 -14.88 -9.98 1.52
N PRO A 79 -14.70 -11.16 0.91
CA PRO A 79 -13.80 -11.30 -0.24
C PRO A 79 -14.27 -10.54 -1.49
N ASP A 80 -15.59 -10.35 -1.64
CA ASP A 80 -16.21 -9.77 -2.85
C ASP A 80 -15.82 -8.30 -3.08
N ILE A 81 -15.39 -7.59 -2.04
CA ILE A 81 -14.99 -6.18 -2.11
C ILE A 81 -13.47 -5.99 -2.25
N HIS A 82 -12.70 -7.08 -2.28
CA HIS A 82 -11.23 -7.04 -2.27
C HIS A 82 -10.68 -6.19 -3.42
N ASP A 83 -11.10 -6.47 -4.65
CA ASP A 83 -10.52 -5.83 -5.84
C ASP A 83 -10.91 -4.36 -5.96
N ASP A 84 -12.13 -4.01 -5.57
CA ASP A 84 -12.59 -2.62 -5.50
C ASP A 84 -11.82 -1.82 -4.45
N ALA A 85 -11.58 -2.42 -3.28
CA ALA A 85 -10.76 -1.82 -2.24
C ALA A 85 -9.32 -1.61 -2.72
N VAL A 86 -8.70 -2.64 -3.35
CA VAL A 86 -7.33 -2.55 -3.89
C VAL A 86 -7.24 -1.41 -4.90
N THR A 87 -8.17 -1.38 -5.85
CA THR A 87 -8.24 -0.33 -6.88
C THR A 87 -8.35 1.04 -6.26
N CYS A 88 -9.18 1.20 -5.22
CA CYS A 88 -9.32 2.49 -4.59
C CYS A 88 -8.05 2.95 -3.88
N ILE A 89 -7.45 2.09 -3.06
CA ILE A 89 -6.22 2.42 -2.34
C ILE A 89 -5.08 2.73 -3.33
N GLN A 90 -5.03 2.02 -4.46
CA GLN A 90 -4.11 2.35 -5.56
C GLN A 90 -4.36 3.71 -6.22
N ARG A 91 -5.59 4.24 -6.22
CA ARG A 91 -5.84 5.61 -6.69
C ARG A 91 -5.22 6.62 -5.73
N LEU A 92 -5.38 6.41 -4.42
CA LEU A 92 -4.81 7.30 -3.40
C LEU A 92 -3.27 7.30 -3.42
N SER A 93 -2.63 6.19 -3.79
CA SER A 93 -1.17 6.17 -3.96
C SER A 93 -0.65 6.98 -5.15
N LYS A 94 -1.53 7.32 -6.10
CA LYS A 94 -1.19 8.11 -7.30
C LYS A 94 -1.75 9.54 -7.27
N ALA A 95 -2.62 9.85 -6.31
CA ALA A 95 -3.22 11.17 -6.15
C ALA A 95 -2.15 12.24 -5.87
N SER A 96 -2.41 13.47 -6.31
CA SER A 96 -1.52 14.59 -6.01
C SER A 96 -1.60 14.97 -4.53
N CYS A 97 -0.58 15.64 -4.00
CA CYS A 97 -0.62 16.10 -2.62
C CYS A 97 -1.71 17.14 -2.36
N ASP A 98 -2.05 17.95 -3.37
CA ASP A 98 -3.14 18.90 -3.24
C ASP A 98 -4.49 18.17 -3.18
N ASP A 99 -4.69 17.12 -3.98
CA ASP A 99 -5.90 16.29 -3.92
C ASP A 99 -6.00 15.56 -2.58
N LEU A 100 -4.90 15.01 -2.07
CA LEU A 100 -4.89 14.27 -0.81
C LEU A 100 -5.07 15.15 0.44
N LEU A 101 -4.65 16.41 0.39
CA LEU A 101 -4.63 17.29 1.56
C LEU A 101 -5.74 18.35 1.56
N ASN A 102 -6.27 18.72 0.38
CA ASN A 102 -7.26 19.78 0.25
C ASN A 102 -8.64 19.28 -0.17
N ASP A 103 -8.75 18.09 -0.78
CA ASP A 103 -10.03 17.58 -1.27
C ASP A 103 -10.61 16.49 -0.35
N LYS A 104 -11.79 16.76 0.21
CA LYS A 104 -12.51 15.80 1.07
C LYS A 104 -13.41 14.85 0.29
N GLU A 105 -13.76 15.17 -0.96
CA GLU A 105 -14.74 14.40 -1.73
C GLU A 105 -14.07 13.26 -2.52
N ASN A 106 -12.87 13.48 -3.06
CA ASN A 106 -12.15 12.50 -3.89
C ASN A 106 -11.25 11.53 -3.12
N ALA A 107 -11.02 11.76 -1.82
CA ALA A 107 -10.31 10.85 -0.93
C ALA A 107 -11.19 9.74 -0.32
N ASN A 108 -12.48 9.68 -0.70
CA ASN A 108 -13.40 8.64 -0.23
C ASN A 108 -13.10 7.31 -0.91
N CYS A 109 -12.11 6.60 -0.37
CA CYS A 109 -11.99 5.17 -0.64
C CYS A 109 -13.05 4.40 0.12
N LEU A 110 -14.19 4.31 -0.55
CA LEU A 110 -15.39 3.59 -0.17
C LEU A 110 -15.85 3.98 1.24
N ILE A 111 -16.81 4.90 1.26
CA ILE A 111 -17.83 4.86 2.30
C ILE A 111 -18.51 3.50 2.13
N PHE A 112 -17.99 2.46 2.80
CA PHE A 112 -18.66 1.18 2.96
C PHE A 112 -19.83 1.35 3.94
N THR A 113 -20.71 2.32 3.68
CA THR A 113 -22.03 2.34 4.30
C THR A 113 -22.83 1.29 3.56
N LYS A 114 -23.09 0.22 4.30
CA LYS A 114 -24.08 -0.80 4.00
C LYS A 114 -25.45 -0.13 3.80
N ASP A 115 -25.74 0.31 2.59
CA ASP A 115 -27.09 0.71 2.19
C ASP A 115 -27.57 -0.21 1.07
N LYS A 116 -27.92 -1.43 1.48
CA LYS A 116 -29.21 -2.09 1.24
C LYS A 116 -29.37 -3.33 2.10
#